data_AF-A0A661R189-F1
#
_entry.id   AF-A0A661R189-F1
#
_cell.length_a   1.000
_cell.length_b   1.000
_cell.length_c   1.000
_cell.angle_alpha   90.00
_cell.angle_beta   90.00
_cell.angle_gamma   90.00
#
_symmetry.space_group_name_H-M   'P 1'
#
loop_
_entity.id
_entity.type
_entity.pdbx_description
1 polymer ?
#
loop_
_entity_poly.entity_id
_entity_poly.type
_entity_poly.pdbx_seq_one_letter_code
_entity_poly.pdbx_strand_id
1 'polypeptide(L)'
;IGHGEEQKTISLDIQADSSLKDIANAINTAVDNLDDDGTTYVTATVEPGNDGNYIRLASTDDNSLNNNQILLSQGPAFIAPDLVFSYQTGATSNPVYVAVPPGTSYQDTVSLINDDTNNTGITAAIIDDGSSETPWHLILTADTAGENKRVFLNGITMMEMQGADEASLNSSFTVDGYEYQRQTNEGLEDVIQGITFNFEKVGETQLTISSDSDNMKEKITQLIDIYNEIILEVDTKTSYNLDEDQSGILSDIYSIKTLGPDLMSLVTTTVDTGSSITSLLDLGMELNKDGTISLDQKKLDAAFFSSPEDVAKLFIGDSDKEIKGLGDILNDKLKEMTRSTGLINGEKTAAEGKIDRLTASIETAEERLDRRYELMAQQFVRLDAFIGTMNAQSNYLTSMIDAFNTTQQK
;
A
#
# COMPACT_ATOMS: atom_id res chain seq x y z
N ILE A 1 -57.80 -36.35 5.62
CA ILE A 1 -58.70 -35.85 6.70
C ILE A 1 -60.10 -35.76 6.11
N GLY A 2 -61.14 -36.27 6.80
CA GLY A 2 -62.56 -36.05 6.44
C GLY A 2 -63.38 -37.32 6.21
N HIS A 3 -64.50 -37.45 6.93
CA HIS A 3 -65.56 -38.42 6.66
C HIS A 3 -66.32 -37.98 5.39
N GLY A 4 -65.92 -38.56 4.26
CA GLY A 4 -66.49 -38.45 2.91
C GLY A 4 -65.63 -39.36 2.03
N GLU A 5 -66.21 -40.08 1.07
CA GLU A 5 -65.61 -41.30 0.48
C GLU A 5 -64.29 -41.15 -0.31
N GLU A 6 -63.59 -40.01 -0.25
CA GLU A 6 -62.28 -39.81 -0.87
C GLU A 6 -61.27 -39.18 0.10
N GLN A 7 -60.27 -39.97 0.52
CA GLN A 7 -59.12 -39.47 1.27
C GLN A 7 -58.07 -38.95 0.28
N LYS A 8 -57.77 -37.65 0.32
CA LYS A 8 -56.65 -37.06 -0.42
C LYS A 8 -55.36 -37.17 0.41
N THR A 9 -54.31 -37.72 -0.19
CA THR A 9 -52.99 -37.88 0.43
C THR A 9 -52.08 -36.77 -0.08
N ILE A 10 -51.44 -36.04 0.83
CA ILE A 10 -50.44 -35.03 0.47
C ILE A 10 -49.07 -35.70 0.63
N SER A 11 -48.37 -35.89 -0.48
CA SER A 11 -47.01 -36.43 -0.46
C SER A 11 -46.00 -35.29 -0.40
N LEU A 12 -44.98 -35.43 0.47
CA LEU A 12 -43.95 -34.41 0.65
C LEU A 12 -42.58 -35.06 0.47
N ASP A 13 -41.71 -34.39 -0.27
CA ASP A 13 -40.29 -34.69 -0.32
C ASP A 13 -39.55 -33.68 0.55
N ILE A 14 -39.02 -34.15 1.69
CA ILE A 14 -38.44 -33.30 2.75
C ILE A 14 -37.03 -33.81 3.01
N GLN A 15 -36.05 -32.91 3.04
CA GLN A 15 -34.66 -33.24 3.36
C GLN A 15 -34.48 -33.46 4.87
N ALA A 16 -33.52 -34.30 5.26
CA ALA A 16 -33.33 -34.71 6.66
C ALA A 16 -33.00 -33.55 7.61
N ASP A 17 -32.50 -32.44 7.09
CA ASP A 17 -32.14 -31.20 7.79
C ASP A 17 -33.22 -30.10 7.71
N SER A 18 -34.36 -30.37 7.08
CA SER A 18 -35.43 -29.37 6.90
C SER A 18 -36.01 -28.92 8.25
N SER A 19 -36.06 -27.61 8.47
CA SER A 19 -36.66 -27.04 9.67
C SER A 19 -38.18 -27.24 9.68
N LEU A 20 -38.82 -27.09 10.85
CA LEU A 20 -40.29 -27.12 10.95
C LEU A 20 -40.97 -26.08 10.03
N LYS A 21 -40.28 -24.97 9.74
CA LYS A 21 -40.76 -23.95 8.82
C LYS A 21 -40.66 -24.39 7.36
N ASP A 22 -39.60 -25.11 7.00
CA ASP A 22 -39.44 -25.67 5.65
C ASP A 22 -40.50 -26.75 5.40
N ILE A 23 -40.79 -27.57 6.41
CA ILE A 23 -41.85 -28.58 6.36
C ILE A 23 -43.23 -27.93 6.24
N ALA A 24 -43.53 -26.90 7.04
CA ALA A 24 -44.81 -26.19 6.95
C ALA A 24 -44.99 -25.53 5.56
N ASN A 25 -43.92 -24.94 5.01
CA ASN A 25 -43.95 -24.39 3.67
C ASN A 25 -44.17 -25.48 2.61
N ALA A 26 -43.46 -26.60 2.70
CA ALA A 26 -43.62 -27.73 1.78
C ALA A 26 -45.06 -28.24 1.73
N ILE A 27 -45.74 -28.30 2.88
CA ILE A 27 -47.16 -28.67 2.97
C ILE A 27 -48.03 -27.64 2.25
N ASN A 28 -47.83 -26.35 2.52
CA ASN A 28 -48.61 -25.27 1.91
C ASN A 28 -48.43 -25.19 0.39
N THR A 29 -47.29 -25.62 -0.13
CA THR A 29 -46.97 -25.56 -1.56
C THR A 29 -47.09 -26.91 -2.28
N ALA A 30 -47.45 -27.98 -1.57
CA ALA A 30 -47.57 -29.31 -2.19
C ALA A 30 -48.69 -29.31 -3.23
N VAL A 31 -48.40 -29.82 -4.43
CA VAL A 31 -49.38 -29.89 -5.53
C VAL A 31 -50.62 -30.70 -5.11
N ASP A 32 -50.41 -31.76 -4.33
CA ASP A 32 -51.49 -32.59 -3.80
C ASP A 32 -52.35 -31.89 -2.74
N ASN A 33 -51.91 -30.72 -2.25
CA ASN A 33 -52.65 -29.88 -1.32
C ASN A 33 -53.40 -28.73 -2.02
N LEU A 34 -53.35 -28.62 -3.35
CA LEU A 34 -54.07 -27.61 -4.11
C LEU A 34 -55.31 -28.21 -4.78
N ASP A 35 -56.41 -27.45 -4.79
CA ASP A 35 -57.58 -27.72 -5.62
C ASP A 35 -57.35 -27.30 -7.08
N ASP A 36 -58.35 -27.57 -7.93
CA ASP A 36 -58.28 -27.29 -9.36
C ASP A 36 -58.17 -25.78 -9.68
N ASP A 37 -58.52 -24.92 -8.72
CA ASP A 37 -58.44 -23.46 -8.80
C ASP A 37 -57.16 -22.89 -8.14
N GLY A 38 -56.30 -23.76 -7.59
CA GLY A 38 -55.03 -23.40 -6.96
C GLY A 38 -55.13 -22.93 -5.50
N THR A 39 -56.27 -23.18 -4.84
CA THR A 39 -56.47 -22.91 -3.41
C THR A 39 -56.02 -24.11 -2.59
N THR A 40 -55.35 -23.87 -1.46
CA THR A 40 -54.89 -24.96 -0.57
C THR A 40 -56.04 -25.59 0.19
N TYR A 41 -56.12 -26.92 0.31
CA TYR A 41 -57.14 -27.56 1.18
C TYR A 41 -56.84 -27.37 2.66
N VAL A 42 -55.56 -27.44 3.03
CA VAL A 42 -55.10 -27.16 4.40
C VAL A 42 -53.94 -26.17 4.40
N THR A 43 -53.90 -25.34 5.43
CA THR A 43 -52.80 -24.44 5.74
C THR A 43 -52.00 -24.98 6.92
N ALA A 44 -50.68 -24.96 6.81
CA ALA A 44 -49.73 -25.36 7.81
C ALA A 44 -49.04 -24.12 8.40
N THR A 45 -49.09 -23.97 9.72
CA THR A 45 -48.35 -22.92 10.45
C THR A 45 -47.47 -23.54 11.53
N VAL A 46 -46.33 -22.92 11.81
CA VAL A 46 -45.49 -23.30 12.94
C VAL A 46 -45.94 -22.48 14.14
N GLU A 47 -46.38 -23.14 15.20
CA GLU A 47 -46.84 -22.50 16.43
C GLU A 47 -45.89 -22.85 17.59
N PRO A 48 -45.59 -21.89 18.47
CA PRO A 48 -44.81 -22.15 19.67
C PRO A 48 -45.65 -22.89 20.73
N GLY A 49 -45.08 -23.96 21.30
CA GLY A 49 -45.67 -24.72 22.40
C GLY A 49 -44.73 -24.78 23.61
N ASN A 50 -45.29 -25.12 24.79
CA ASN A 50 -44.52 -25.25 26.04
C ASN A 50 -43.43 -26.34 25.97
N ASP A 51 -43.60 -27.33 25.09
CA ASP A 51 -42.68 -28.47 24.90
C ASP A 51 -41.90 -28.38 23.57
N GLY A 52 -41.87 -27.18 22.95
CA GLY A 52 -41.24 -26.94 21.65
C GLY A 52 -42.24 -26.51 20.57
N ASN A 53 -41.70 -26.09 19.42
CA ASN A 53 -42.51 -25.66 18.28
C ASN A 53 -43.16 -26.87 17.59
N TYR A 54 -44.37 -26.71 17.08
CA TYR A 54 -45.10 -27.75 16.36
C TYR A 54 -45.78 -27.21 15.11
N ILE A 55 -46.12 -28.09 14.16
CA ILE A 55 -46.87 -27.72 12.97
C ILE A 55 -48.36 -27.89 13.25
N ARG A 56 -49.12 -26.83 13.02
CA ARG A 56 -50.58 -26.79 13.08
C ARG A 56 -51.15 -26.82 11.67
N LEU A 57 -52.05 -27.76 11.40
CA LEU A 57 -52.81 -27.82 10.15
C LEU A 57 -54.24 -27.30 10.37
N ALA A 58 -54.70 -26.39 9.51
CA ALA A 58 -56.06 -25.84 9.53
C ALA A 58 -56.70 -25.98 8.15
N SER A 59 -57.97 -26.36 8.09
CA SER A 59 -58.75 -26.38 6.84
C SER A 59 -58.91 -24.96 6.31
N THR A 60 -58.75 -24.77 5.00
CA THR A 60 -58.87 -23.45 4.38
C THR A 60 -60.34 -23.05 4.17
N ASP A 61 -61.23 -24.03 4.05
CA ASP A 61 -62.55 -23.84 3.42
C ASP A 61 -63.77 -23.70 4.36
N ASP A 62 -63.59 -23.54 5.66
CA ASP A 62 -64.74 -23.15 6.47
C ASP A 62 -64.30 -22.46 7.74
N ASN A 63 -65.03 -21.42 8.15
CA ASN A 63 -64.95 -20.77 9.47
C ASN A 63 -65.36 -21.73 10.62
N SER A 64 -65.22 -23.04 10.41
CA SER A 64 -65.47 -24.11 11.33
C SER A 64 -64.24 -24.27 12.24
N LEU A 65 -64.42 -23.91 13.50
CA LEU A 65 -63.46 -24.02 14.61
C LEU A 65 -63.07 -25.48 14.96
N ASN A 66 -63.29 -26.44 14.07
CA ASN A 66 -62.87 -27.82 14.26
C ASN A 66 -61.39 -27.95 13.89
N ASN A 67 -60.54 -27.46 14.82
CA ASN A 67 -59.11 -27.66 14.83
C ASN A 67 -58.80 -29.17 14.85
N ASN A 68 -58.49 -29.77 13.71
CA ASN A 68 -57.91 -31.10 13.67
C ASN A 68 -56.42 -31.00 14.03
N GLN A 69 -56.11 -31.20 15.31
CA GLN A 69 -54.75 -31.44 15.76
C GLN A 69 -54.33 -32.82 15.23
N ILE A 70 -53.54 -32.84 14.16
CA ILE A 70 -52.85 -34.07 13.76
C ILE A 70 -51.60 -34.16 14.61
N LEU A 71 -51.63 -35.07 15.59
CA LEU A 71 -50.41 -35.56 16.21
C LEU A 71 -49.71 -36.43 15.15
N LEU A 72 -48.49 -36.06 14.75
CA LEU A 72 -47.63 -36.94 13.95
C LEU A 72 -47.32 -38.18 14.81
N SER A 73 -48.14 -39.22 14.69
CA SER A 73 -47.91 -40.48 15.41
C SER A 73 -46.65 -41.20 14.92
N GLN A 74 -46.23 -40.92 13.68
CA GLN A 74 -44.93 -41.25 13.10
C GLN A 74 -44.52 -40.18 12.06
N GLY A 75 -43.81 -39.14 12.52
CA GLY A 75 -42.96 -38.31 11.65
C GLY A 75 -41.60 -39.00 11.44
N PRO A 76 -40.61 -38.37 10.75
CA PRO A 76 -39.24 -38.85 10.87
C PRO A 76 -38.92 -38.95 12.36
N ALA A 77 -38.33 -40.08 12.78
CA ALA A 77 -37.86 -40.18 14.16
C ALA A 77 -36.90 -39.01 14.37
N PHE A 78 -37.29 -38.03 15.18
CA PHE A 78 -36.36 -37.01 15.64
C PHE A 78 -35.34 -37.77 16.49
N ILE A 79 -34.23 -38.12 15.86
CA ILE A 79 -33.12 -38.76 16.55
C ILE A 79 -32.58 -37.68 17.48
N ALA A 80 -32.82 -37.85 18.79
CA ALA A 80 -32.22 -36.97 19.78
C ALA A 80 -30.69 -37.04 19.63
N PRO A 81 -29.97 -35.90 19.72
CA PRO A 81 -28.52 -35.91 19.69
C PRO A 81 -27.95 -36.77 20.83
N ASP A 82 -26.86 -37.49 20.55
CA ASP A 82 -26.14 -38.28 21.54
C ASP A 82 -25.44 -37.38 22.57
N LEU A 83 -25.04 -36.17 22.15
CA LEU A 83 -24.40 -35.18 23.00
C LEU A 83 -24.87 -33.77 22.63
N VAL A 84 -25.19 -32.97 23.65
CA VAL A 84 -25.36 -31.52 23.51
C VAL A 84 -24.43 -30.86 24.50
N PHE A 85 -23.60 -29.96 23.99
CA PHE A 85 -22.73 -29.13 24.82
C PHE A 85 -22.74 -27.70 24.29
N SER A 86 -22.25 -26.77 25.10
CA SER A 86 -22.04 -25.40 24.66
C SER A 86 -20.62 -24.93 24.92
N TYR A 87 -20.18 -24.00 24.09
CA TYR A 87 -18.88 -23.35 24.21
C TYR A 87 -19.03 -21.82 24.13
N GLN A 88 -18.12 -21.08 24.75
CA GLN A 88 -18.01 -19.63 24.62
C GLN A 88 -16.57 -19.17 24.85
N THR A 89 -16.16 -18.08 24.18
CA THR A 89 -14.89 -17.38 24.45
C THR A 89 -15.12 -16.22 25.42
N GLY A 90 -14.47 -16.26 26.58
CA GLY A 90 -14.66 -15.27 27.64
C GLY A 90 -15.94 -15.46 28.46
N ALA A 91 -15.91 -15.00 29.71
CA ALA A 91 -16.98 -15.28 30.68
C ALA A 91 -18.33 -14.59 30.36
N THR A 92 -18.31 -13.51 29.58
CA THR A 92 -19.50 -12.68 29.30
C THR A 92 -20.08 -12.88 27.90
N SER A 93 -19.50 -13.75 27.08
CA SER A 93 -19.99 -14.04 25.73
C SER A 93 -21.21 -14.95 25.76
N ASN A 94 -22.04 -14.89 24.71
CA ASN A 94 -23.17 -15.79 24.58
C ASN A 94 -22.68 -17.21 24.25
N PRO A 95 -23.22 -18.26 24.91
CA PRO A 95 -22.87 -19.64 24.61
C PRO A 95 -23.41 -20.07 23.25
N VAL A 96 -22.57 -20.75 22.48
CA VAL A 96 -22.92 -21.43 21.24
C VAL A 96 -23.21 -22.89 21.56
N TYR A 97 -24.34 -23.40 21.12
CA TYR A 97 -24.77 -24.76 21.41
C TYR A 97 -24.46 -25.68 20.23
N VAL A 98 -23.79 -26.79 20.52
CA VAL A 98 -23.48 -27.84 19.56
C VAL A 98 -24.29 -29.07 19.90
N ALA A 99 -25.13 -29.49 18.96
CA ALA A 99 -25.82 -30.78 19.02
C ALA A 99 -25.09 -31.77 18.14
N VAL A 100 -24.63 -32.89 18.71
CA VAL A 100 -23.92 -33.96 18.01
C VAL A 100 -24.89 -35.13 17.82
N PRO A 101 -25.38 -35.38 16.59
CA PRO A 101 -26.25 -36.50 16.30
C PRO A 101 -25.59 -37.87 16.56
N PRO A 102 -26.39 -38.93 16.76
CA PRO A 102 -25.85 -40.28 16.86
C PRO A 102 -25.17 -40.73 15.58
N GLY A 103 -23.99 -41.33 15.72
CA GLY A 103 -23.18 -41.80 14.58
C GLY A 103 -22.37 -40.71 13.87
N THR A 104 -22.38 -39.46 14.36
CA THR A 104 -21.52 -38.38 13.87
C THR A 104 -20.04 -38.75 14.08
N SER A 105 -19.23 -38.61 13.02
CA SER A 105 -17.79 -38.88 13.14
C SER A 105 -17.08 -37.77 13.91
N TYR A 106 -15.86 -38.04 14.38
CA TYR A 106 -15.04 -36.99 15.00
C TYR A 106 -14.85 -35.81 14.03
N GLN A 107 -14.57 -36.09 12.76
CA GLN A 107 -14.35 -35.05 11.74
C GLN A 107 -15.60 -34.21 11.50
N ASP A 108 -16.78 -34.84 11.49
CA ASP A 108 -18.04 -34.10 11.37
C ASP A 108 -18.30 -33.25 12.62
N THR A 109 -17.88 -33.70 13.81
CA THR A 109 -17.95 -32.92 15.04
C THR A 109 -17.06 -31.66 14.98
N VAL A 110 -15.88 -31.76 14.35
CA VAL A 110 -15.03 -30.60 14.09
C VAL A 110 -15.71 -29.62 13.14
N SER A 111 -16.30 -30.11 12.05
CA SER A 111 -17.06 -29.27 11.11
C SER A 111 -18.25 -28.59 11.77
N LEU A 112 -18.99 -29.28 12.65
CA LEU A 112 -20.10 -28.68 13.41
C LEU A 112 -19.68 -27.47 14.24
N ILE A 113 -18.41 -27.39 14.67
CA ILE A 113 -17.89 -26.25 15.43
C ILE A 113 -17.31 -25.19 14.48
N ASN A 114 -16.40 -25.59 13.59
CA ASN A 114 -15.67 -24.66 12.73
C ASN A 114 -16.56 -23.98 11.68
N ASP A 115 -17.60 -24.68 11.21
CA ASP A 115 -18.52 -24.17 10.19
C ASP A 115 -19.77 -23.48 10.81
N ASP A 116 -19.88 -23.41 12.14
CA ASP A 116 -20.98 -22.71 12.80
C ASP A 116 -20.86 -21.19 12.59
N THR A 117 -21.88 -20.60 11.98
CA THR A 117 -21.99 -19.14 11.77
C THR A 117 -21.95 -18.31 13.04
N ASN A 118 -22.27 -18.89 14.20
CA ASN A 118 -22.23 -18.25 15.51
C ASN A 118 -20.91 -18.48 16.26
N ASN A 119 -19.94 -19.17 15.65
CA ASN A 119 -18.67 -19.47 16.28
C ASN A 119 -17.99 -18.18 16.77
N THR A 120 -17.66 -18.17 18.07
CA THR A 120 -17.15 -17.00 18.80
C THR A 120 -15.63 -16.86 18.75
N GLY A 121 -14.98 -17.49 17.77
CA GLY A 121 -13.53 -17.50 17.58
C GLY A 121 -12.83 -18.69 18.24
N ILE A 122 -13.41 -19.88 18.09
CA ILE A 122 -12.83 -21.16 18.51
C ILE A 122 -12.56 -22.01 17.27
N THR A 123 -11.33 -22.50 17.17
CA THR A 123 -10.94 -23.51 16.21
C THR A 123 -10.94 -24.89 16.89
N ALA A 124 -11.74 -25.81 16.33
CA ALA A 124 -11.75 -27.21 16.68
C ALA A 124 -10.82 -28.02 15.78
N ALA A 125 -10.12 -28.99 16.36
CA ALA A 125 -9.26 -29.93 15.64
C ALA A 125 -9.24 -31.29 16.33
N ILE A 126 -8.88 -32.32 15.58
CA ILE A 126 -8.63 -33.66 16.13
C ILE A 126 -7.13 -33.93 16.09
N ILE A 127 -6.61 -34.49 17.17
CA ILE A 127 -5.22 -34.98 17.25
C ILE A 127 -5.24 -36.49 17.54
N ASP A 128 -4.37 -37.22 16.85
CA ASP A 128 -4.02 -38.60 17.16
C ASP A 128 -2.75 -38.61 18.03
N ASP A 129 -2.86 -39.04 19.28
CA ASP A 129 -1.73 -39.15 20.20
C ASP A 129 -0.96 -40.48 20.08
N GLY A 130 -1.43 -41.40 19.23
CA GLY A 130 -0.83 -42.71 18.99
C GLY A 130 -1.00 -43.73 20.12
N SER A 131 -1.85 -43.46 21.12
CA SER A 131 -2.14 -44.40 22.20
C SER A 131 -2.97 -45.59 21.71
N SER A 132 -2.80 -46.75 22.37
CA SER A 132 -3.39 -48.01 21.90
C SER A 132 -4.89 -48.17 22.20
N GLU A 133 -5.47 -47.35 23.07
CA GLU A 133 -6.86 -47.48 23.50
C GLU A 133 -7.75 -46.32 23.04
N THR A 134 -7.31 -45.07 23.25
CA THR A 134 -8.08 -43.86 22.89
C THR A 134 -7.18 -42.84 22.18
N PRO A 135 -6.75 -43.11 20.92
CA PRO A 135 -5.77 -42.27 20.22
C PRO A 135 -6.28 -40.87 19.85
N TRP A 136 -7.58 -40.76 19.59
CA TRP A 136 -8.18 -39.55 19.00
C TRP A 136 -8.71 -38.61 20.08
N HIS A 137 -8.24 -37.36 20.06
CA HIS A 137 -8.62 -36.30 20.99
C HIS A 137 -9.17 -35.09 20.24
N LEU A 138 -10.30 -34.55 20.71
CA LEU A 138 -10.83 -33.26 20.25
C LEU A 138 -10.15 -32.13 21.03
N ILE A 139 -9.66 -31.13 20.32
CA ILE A 139 -9.03 -29.94 20.88
C ILE A 139 -9.80 -28.72 20.42
N LEU A 140 -10.08 -27.81 21.35
CA LEU A 140 -10.70 -26.53 21.11
C LEU A 140 -9.72 -25.44 21.50
N THR A 141 -9.39 -24.56 20.56
CA THR A 141 -8.42 -23.48 20.75
C THR A 141 -9.09 -22.15 20.43
N ALA A 142 -8.97 -21.16 21.31
CA ALA A 142 -9.40 -19.81 20.97
C ALA A 142 -8.44 -19.19 19.94
N ASP A 143 -8.97 -18.47 18.97
CA ASP A 143 -8.17 -17.89 17.87
C ASP A 143 -7.24 -16.75 18.33
N THR A 144 -7.47 -16.23 19.54
CA THR A 144 -6.70 -15.12 20.12
C THR A 144 -6.33 -15.44 21.57
N ALA A 145 -5.15 -14.99 21.99
CA ALA A 145 -4.61 -15.22 23.32
C ALA A 145 -5.27 -14.32 24.39
N GLY A 146 -5.09 -14.73 25.66
CA GLY A 146 -5.45 -13.94 26.84
C GLY A 146 -6.67 -14.48 27.59
N GLU A 147 -6.78 -14.08 28.86
CA GLU A 147 -7.84 -14.53 29.77
C GLU A 147 -9.25 -14.18 29.26
N ASN A 148 -9.41 -13.05 28.57
CA ASN A 148 -10.70 -12.64 28.02
C ASN A 148 -11.20 -13.55 26.90
N LYS A 149 -10.33 -14.44 26.39
CA LYS A 149 -10.59 -15.39 25.32
C LYS A 149 -10.54 -16.84 25.79
N ARG A 150 -10.41 -17.07 27.10
CA ARG A 150 -10.52 -18.41 27.73
C ARG A 150 -11.78 -19.11 27.22
N VAL A 151 -11.64 -20.39 26.85
CA VAL A 151 -12.75 -21.21 26.36
C VAL A 151 -13.49 -21.80 27.57
N PHE A 152 -14.79 -21.54 27.65
CA PHE A 152 -15.66 -22.15 28.64
C PHE A 152 -16.54 -23.20 27.98
N LEU A 153 -16.70 -24.35 28.63
CA LEU A 153 -17.50 -25.47 28.15
C LEU A 153 -18.57 -25.85 29.17
N ASN A 154 -19.75 -26.24 28.69
CA ASN A 154 -20.82 -26.81 29.51
C ASN A 154 -21.43 -28.01 28.79
N GLY A 155 -21.80 -29.06 29.52
CA GLY A 155 -22.33 -30.31 28.96
C GLY A 155 -21.26 -31.30 28.51
N ILE A 156 -19.99 -30.91 28.49
CA ILE A 156 -18.83 -31.78 28.26
C ILE A 156 -17.68 -31.40 29.21
N THR A 157 -16.89 -32.39 29.62
CA THR A 157 -15.66 -32.17 30.41
C THR A 157 -14.45 -32.43 29.53
N MET A 158 -13.57 -31.44 29.42
CA MET A 158 -12.29 -31.54 28.72
C MET A 158 -11.16 -31.10 29.66
N MET A 159 -9.93 -31.53 29.38
CA MET A 159 -8.76 -31.01 30.07
C MET A 159 -8.46 -29.59 29.57
N GLU A 160 -8.49 -28.61 30.46
CA GLU A 160 -8.09 -27.24 30.14
C GLU A 160 -6.57 -27.12 30.21
N MET A 161 -5.96 -26.55 29.17
CA MET A 161 -4.56 -26.15 29.19
C MET A 161 -4.44 -24.85 29.97
N GLN A 162 -3.82 -24.91 31.15
CA GLN A 162 -3.66 -23.74 32.02
C GLN A 162 -2.36 -22.97 31.71
N GLY A 163 -2.37 -21.66 31.98
CA GLY A 163 -1.18 -20.81 31.95
C GLY A 163 -0.23 -21.06 33.14
N ALA A 164 0.88 -20.32 33.20
CA ALA A 164 1.76 -20.35 34.35
C ALA A 164 0.99 -19.98 35.63
N ASP A 165 1.16 -20.78 36.69
CA ASP A 165 0.49 -20.65 38.01
C ASP A 165 -1.03 -20.88 38.05
N GLU A 166 -1.62 -21.51 37.03
CA GLU A 166 -3.01 -22.02 37.00
C GLU A 166 -4.14 -20.98 37.23
N ALA A 167 -3.81 -19.69 37.37
CA ALA A 167 -4.79 -18.66 37.71
C ALA A 167 -5.28 -17.86 36.49
N SER A 168 -4.42 -17.63 35.49
CA SER A 168 -4.76 -16.80 34.33
C SER A 168 -4.00 -17.21 33.07
N LEU A 169 -4.64 -16.98 31.92
CA LEU A 169 -4.04 -17.07 30.58
C LEU A 169 -3.41 -15.75 30.11
N ASN A 170 -3.44 -14.71 30.94
CA ASN A 170 -2.73 -13.46 30.65
C ASN A 170 -1.22 -13.65 30.79
N SER A 171 -0.48 -12.88 29.99
CA SER A 171 0.93 -12.60 30.27
C SER A 171 1.02 -11.84 31.58
N SER A 172 1.89 -12.28 32.49
CA SER A 172 2.20 -11.59 33.75
C SER A 172 3.70 -11.34 33.84
N PHE A 173 4.08 -10.10 34.12
CA PHE A 173 5.47 -9.67 34.17
C PHE A 173 5.64 -8.45 35.08
N THR A 174 6.88 -8.23 35.53
CA THR A 174 7.22 -7.09 36.38
C THR A 174 8.21 -6.15 35.70
N VAL A 175 7.94 -4.85 35.76
CA VAL A 175 8.88 -3.81 35.29
C VAL A 175 9.11 -2.84 36.45
N ASP A 176 10.37 -2.62 36.81
CA ASP A 176 10.78 -1.75 37.94
C ASP A 176 10.04 -2.02 39.26
N GLY A 177 9.68 -3.29 39.50
CA GLY A 177 8.96 -3.75 40.70
C GLY A 177 7.44 -3.59 40.66
N TYR A 178 6.86 -3.09 39.58
CA TYR A 178 5.42 -3.05 39.35
C TYR A 178 4.97 -4.25 38.51
N GLU A 179 3.88 -4.88 38.92
CA GLU A 179 3.28 -6.02 38.23
C GLU A 179 2.31 -5.55 37.14
N TYR A 180 2.42 -6.15 35.95
CA TYR A 180 1.58 -5.89 34.80
C TYR A 180 0.98 -7.19 34.28
N GLN A 181 -0.24 -7.10 33.76
CA GLN A 181 -0.89 -8.19 33.06
C GLN A 181 -1.41 -7.74 31.69
N ARG A 182 -1.23 -8.58 30.67
CA ARG A 182 -1.67 -8.31 29.29
C ARG A 182 -2.26 -9.55 28.64
N GLN A 183 -3.20 -9.33 27.71
CA GLN A 183 -3.86 -10.41 26.98
C GLN A 183 -2.92 -11.09 25.96
N THR A 184 -1.90 -10.38 25.49
CA THR A 184 -0.95 -10.84 24.47
C THR A 184 0.48 -10.74 24.99
N ASN A 185 1.37 -11.52 24.39
CA ASN A 185 2.81 -11.45 24.61
C ASN A 185 3.50 -10.50 23.63
N GLU A 186 2.84 -10.09 22.55
CA GLU A 186 3.44 -9.32 21.46
C GLU A 186 2.80 -7.94 21.29
N GLY A 187 3.59 -6.96 20.86
CA GLY A 187 3.11 -5.64 20.49
C GLY A 187 2.68 -4.77 21.68
N LEU A 188 3.29 -4.94 22.85
CA LEU A 188 2.89 -4.23 24.06
C LEU A 188 3.58 -2.87 24.16
N GLU A 189 2.85 -1.79 23.88
CA GLU A 189 3.39 -0.41 23.83
C GLU A 189 3.02 0.47 25.04
N ASP A 190 2.20 -0.06 25.95
CA ASP A 190 1.55 0.69 27.03
C ASP A 190 2.23 0.53 28.40
N VAL A 191 3.42 -0.10 28.42
CA VAL A 191 4.19 -0.35 29.66
C VAL A 191 5.21 0.76 29.88
N ILE A 192 6.08 1.00 28.89
CA ILE A 192 7.03 2.11 28.88
C ILE A 192 6.81 2.88 27.57
N GLN A 193 6.61 4.19 27.68
CA GLN A 193 6.37 5.04 26.52
C GLN A 193 7.52 4.93 25.50
N GLY A 194 7.18 4.63 24.24
CA GLY A 194 8.15 4.50 23.15
C GLY A 194 8.84 3.14 23.07
N ILE A 195 8.44 2.15 23.87
CA ILE A 195 8.99 0.79 23.85
C ILE A 195 7.87 -0.20 23.58
N THR A 196 8.10 -1.09 22.62
CA THR A 196 7.23 -2.22 22.33
C THR A 196 7.85 -3.50 22.91
N PHE A 197 7.14 -4.18 23.81
CA PHE A 197 7.56 -5.46 24.36
C PHE A 197 7.00 -6.63 23.55
N ASN A 198 7.85 -7.62 23.28
CA ASN A 198 7.51 -8.93 22.76
C ASN A 198 8.14 -10.01 23.66
N PHE A 199 7.31 -10.85 24.27
CA PHE A 199 7.74 -11.87 25.21
C PHE A 199 7.78 -13.25 24.56
N GLU A 200 8.98 -13.80 24.46
CA GLU A 200 9.21 -15.12 23.86
C GLU A 200 9.24 -16.24 24.90
N LYS A 201 9.83 -15.96 26.07
CA LYS A 201 10.07 -16.93 27.14
C LYS A 201 10.06 -16.25 28.50
N VAL A 202 9.72 -17.03 29.52
CA VAL A 202 9.80 -16.60 30.93
C VAL A 202 11.26 -16.43 31.34
N GLY A 203 11.57 -15.36 32.07
CA GLY A 203 12.88 -15.09 32.62
C GLY A 203 13.01 -13.68 33.17
N GLU A 204 14.19 -13.35 33.67
CA GLU A 204 14.57 -12.00 34.08
C GLU A 204 15.57 -11.41 33.09
N THR A 205 15.42 -10.13 32.75
CA THR A 205 16.33 -9.42 31.87
C THR A 205 16.46 -7.96 32.28
N GLN A 206 17.60 -7.35 31.95
CA GLN A 206 17.82 -5.92 32.12
C GLN A 206 17.73 -5.24 30.75
N LEU A 207 16.76 -4.33 30.60
CA LEU A 207 16.65 -3.49 29.42
C LEU A 207 17.54 -2.26 29.58
N THR A 208 18.48 -2.06 28.66
CA THR A 208 19.25 -0.81 28.55
C THR A 208 18.78 -0.05 27.33
N ILE A 209 18.27 1.16 27.53
CA ILE A 209 17.87 2.06 26.45
C ILE A 209 19.03 2.99 26.17
N SER A 210 19.57 2.93 24.96
CA SER A 210 20.61 3.84 24.49
C SER A 210 20.15 4.55 23.23
N SER A 211 20.61 5.78 23.04
CA SER A 211 20.41 6.49 21.78
C SER A 211 21.16 5.77 20.66
N ASP A 212 20.45 5.32 19.64
CA ASP A 212 21.06 4.88 18.38
C ASP A 212 21.22 6.10 17.46
N SER A 213 22.46 6.55 17.35
CA SER A 213 22.82 7.69 16.50
C SER A 213 23.38 7.29 15.14
N ASP A 214 23.56 5.99 14.88
CA ASP A 214 24.30 5.53 13.70
C ASP A 214 23.52 5.83 12.41
N ASN A 215 22.20 5.58 12.42
CA ASN A 215 21.32 5.95 11.31
C ASN A 215 21.30 7.46 11.04
N MET A 216 21.43 8.30 12.08
CA MET A 216 21.47 9.76 11.91
C MET A 216 22.81 10.22 11.36
N LYS A 217 23.92 9.67 11.86
CA LYS A 217 25.27 9.92 11.33
C LYS A 217 25.38 9.53 9.87
N GLU A 218 24.87 8.36 9.50
CA GLU A 218 24.87 7.90 8.11
C GLU A 218 24.15 8.89 7.18
N LYS A 219 22.98 9.39 7.58
CA LYS A 219 22.23 10.40 6.81
C LYS A 219 23.00 11.72 6.65
N ILE A 220 23.72 12.15 7.70
CA ILE A 220 24.55 13.36 7.64
C ILE A 220 25.73 13.13 6.67
N THR A 221 26.40 11.98 6.73
CA THR A 221 27.47 11.64 5.80
C THR A 221 26.96 11.61 4.35
N GLN A 222 25.83 10.96 4.09
CA GLN A 222 25.21 10.94 2.76
C GLN A 222 24.87 12.35 2.24
N LEU A 223 24.39 13.24 3.11
CA LEU A 223 24.14 14.64 2.74
C LEU A 223 25.42 15.35 2.30
N ILE A 224 26.53 15.13 3.02
CA ILE A 224 27.84 15.72 2.70
C ILE A 224 28.37 15.16 1.37
N ASP A 225 28.22 13.86 1.15
CA ASP A 225 28.66 13.20 -0.08
C ASP A 225 27.91 13.76 -1.30
N ILE A 226 26.58 13.88 -1.22
CA ILE A 226 25.75 14.46 -2.29
C ILE A 226 26.11 15.93 -2.52
N TYR A 227 26.34 16.70 -1.45
CA TYR A 227 26.80 18.08 -1.58
C TYR A 227 28.12 18.16 -2.36
N ASN A 228 29.10 17.32 -2.00
CA ASN A 228 30.40 17.29 -2.65
C ASN A 228 30.29 16.90 -4.13
N GLU A 229 29.46 15.91 -4.45
CA GLU A 229 29.18 15.50 -5.83
C GLU A 229 28.63 16.67 -6.65
N ILE A 230 27.66 17.42 -6.10
CA ILE A 230 27.08 18.58 -6.79
C ILE A 230 28.12 19.67 -7.01
N ILE A 231 28.93 20.00 -6.00
CA ILE A 231 29.97 21.04 -6.13
C ILE A 231 31.00 20.66 -7.20
N LEU A 232 31.44 19.40 -7.22
CA LEU A 232 32.40 18.90 -8.23
C LEU A 232 31.81 18.90 -9.64
N GLU A 233 30.54 18.51 -9.79
CA GLU A 233 29.87 18.54 -11.09
C GLU A 233 29.70 19.99 -11.58
N VAL A 234 29.29 20.91 -10.71
CA VAL A 234 29.17 22.35 -11.05
C VAL A 234 30.53 22.91 -11.46
N ASP A 235 31.60 22.62 -10.71
CA ASP A 235 32.95 23.08 -11.05
C ASP A 235 33.40 22.52 -12.40
N THR A 236 33.21 21.21 -12.62
CA THR A 236 33.54 20.54 -13.90
C THR A 236 32.81 21.18 -15.09
N LYS A 237 31.56 21.60 -14.92
CA LYS A 237 30.76 22.19 -16.02
C LYS A 237 30.96 23.69 -16.21
N THR A 238 31.51 24.41 -15.23
CA THR A 238 31.61 25.87 -15.25
C THR A 238 33.04 26.41 -15.28
N SER A 239 34.02 25.63 -14.87
CA SER A 239 35.43 26.02 -14.82
C SER A 239 36.08 26.02 -16.21
N TYR A 240 37.26 26.62 -16.29
CA TYR A 240 38.08 26.62 -17.49
C TYR A 240 39.15 25.54 -17.38
N ASN A 241 39.20 24.62 -18.33
CA ASN A 241 40.26 23.63 -18.42
C ASN A 241 41.47 24.25 -19.13
N LEU A 242 42.52 24.54 -18.35
CA LEU A 242 43.77 25.12 -18.85
C LEU A 242 44.55 24.16 -19.76
N ASP A 243 44.43 22.85 -19.57
CA ASP A 243 45.17 21.85 -20.34
C ASP A 243 44.56 21.64 -21.74
N GLU A 244 43.25 21.76 -21.84
CA GLU A 244 42.49 21.58 -23.10
C GLU A 244 42.20 22.91 -23.81
N ASP A 245 42.49 24.04 -23.16
CA ASP A 245 42.14 25.40 -23.61
C ASP A 245 40.63 25.54 -23.90
N GLN A 246 39.81 24.92 -23.04
CA GLN A 246 38.35 24.82 -23.21
C GLN A 246 37.61 25.27 -21.95
N SER A 247 36.61 26.14 -22.14
CA SER A 247 35.62 26.43 -21.10
C SER A 247 34.64 25.28 -20.93
N GLY A 248 34.23 25.01 -19.69
CA GLY A 248 33.11 24.13 -19.41
C GLY A 248 31.83 24.56 -20.12
N ILE A 249 31.00 23.60 -20.50
CA ILE A 249 29.80 23.82 -21.33
C ILE A 249 28.78 24.80 -20.71
N LEU A 250 28.80 24.97 -19.39
CA LEU A 250 27.91 25.88 -18.65
C LEU A 250 28.66 27.12 -18.13
N SER A 251 29.86 27.42 -18.63
CA SER A 251 30.67 28.57 -18.18
C SER A 251 29.95 29.91 -18.32
N ASP A 252 29.04 30.04 -19.27
CA ASP A 252 28.34 31.31 -19.52
C ASP A 252 27.00 31.41 -18.78
N ILE A 253 26.63 30.37 -18.03
CA ILE A 253 25.36 30.30 -17.31
C ILE A 253 25.57 30.77 -15.87
N TYR A 254 25.24 32.03 -15.61
CA TYR A 254 25.46 32.69 -14.32
C TYR A 254 24.77 31.97 -13.17
N SER A 255 23.55 31.50 -13.36
CA SER A 255 22.77 30.78 -12.35
C SER A 255 23.41 29.48 -11.87
N ILE A 256 24.10 28.75 -12.76
CA ILE A 256 24.85 27.54 -12.39
C ILE A 256 26.13 27.93 -11.65
N LYS A 257 26.80 29.01 -12.07
CA LYS A 257 27.98 29.54 -11.37
C LYS A 257 27.67 30.02 -9.94
N THR A 258 26.47 30.55 -9.69
CA THR A 258 26.05 30.97 -8.35
C THR A 258 25.60 29.83 -7.45
N LEU A 259 25.36 28.63 -8.01
CA LEU A 259 24.86 27.49 -7.25
C LEU A 259 25.85 27.05 -6.15
N GLY A 260 27.15 26.99 -6.46
CA GLY A 260 28.18 26.64 -5.48
C GLY A 260 28.19 27.57 -4.26
N PRO A 261 28.34 28.89 -4.45
CA PRO A 261 28.22 29.87 -3.37
C PRO A 261 26.88 29.82 -2.61
N ASP A 262 25.77 29.63 -3.29
CA ASP A 262 24.44 29.53 -2.66
C ASP A 262 24.35 28.29 -1.76
N LEU A 263 24.81 27.13 -2.22
CA LEU A 263 24.83 25.91 -1.41
C LEU A 263 25.81 26.02 -0.24
N MET A 264 26.97 26.66 -0.45
CA MET A 264 27.94 26.92 0.62
C MET A 264 27.37 27.85 1.70
N SER A 265 26.54 28.83 1.32
CA SER A 265 25.83 29.68 2.27
C SER A 265 24.84 28.89 3.13
N LEU A 266 24.21 27.84 2.58
CA LEU A 266 23.27 26.99 3.34
C LEU A 266 24.02 26.16 4.39
N VAL A 267 25.18 25.62 4.03
CA VAL A 267 26.01 24.81 4.94
C VAL A 267 26.57 25.64 6.08
N THR A 268 26.88 26.91 5.83
CA THR A 268 27.40 27.85 6.84
C THR A 268 26.29 28.59 7.59
N THR A 269 25.02 28.30 7.28
CA THR A 269 23.88 28.90 7.99
C THR A 269 23.85 28.42 9.44
N THR A 270 23.62 29.36 10.35
CA THR A 270 23.43 29.11 11.77
C THR A 270 21.95 29.08 12.11
N VAL A 271 21.50 28.09 12.86
CA VAL A 271 20.15 28.00 13.42
C VAL A 271 20.25 28.18 14.93
N ASP A 272 19.67 29.27 15.44
CA ASP A 272 19.63 29.52 16.88
C ASP A 272 18.48 28.73 17.50
N THR A 273 18.76 27.52 17.96
CA THR A 273 17.82 26.68 18.68
C THR A 273 17.88 26.88 20.21
N GLY A 274 18.67 27.85 20.68
CA GLY A 274 19.04 27.99 22.09
C GLY A 274 19.99 26.90 22.60
N SER A 275 20.63 26.15 21.69
CA SER A 275 21.62 25.11 22.01
C SER A 275 23.04 25.57 21.68
N SER A 276 24.03 24.78 22.11
CA SER A 276 25.44 25.03 21.78
C SER A 276 25.81 24.62 20.34
N ILE A 277 24.97 23.81 19.68
CA ILE A 277 25.15 23.32 18.32
C ILE A 277 24.26 24.16 17.41
N THR A 278 24.86 25.11 16.70
CA THR A 278 24.11 26.07 15.89
C THR A 278 24.36 25.91 14.40
N SER A 279 25.40 25.16 14.01
CA SER A 279 25.82 25.02 12.62
C SER A 279 26.40 23.65 12.34
N LEU A 280 26.54 23.34 11.06
CA LEU A 280 27.22 22.13 10.60
C LEU A 280 28.72 22.12 10.94
N LEU A 281 29.33 23.29 11.11
CA LEU A 281 30.72 23.44 11.56
C LEU A 281 30.89 22.91 13.00
N ASP A 282 29.88 23.09 13.85
CA ASP A 282 29.87 22.58 15.23
C ASP A 282 29.80 21.04 15.27
N LEU A 283 29.32 20.41 14.19
CA LEU A 283 29.28 18.96 14.01
C LEU A 283 30.58 18.39 13.39
N GLY A 284 31.59 19.23 13.17
CA GLY A 284 32.87 18.81 12.61
C GLY A 284 32.95 18.85 11.09
N MET A 285 32.02 19.51 10.40
CA MET A 285 32.17 19.78 8.98
C MET A 285 33.19 20.89 8.76
N GLU A 286 34.12 20.67 7.83
CA GLU A 286 35.19 21.61 7.48
C GLU A 286 35.12 21.91 5.98
N LEU A 287 35.09 23.18 5.62
CA LEU A 287 35.00 23.64 4.24
C LEU A 287 36.40 23.70 3.61
N ASN A 288 36.56 23.03 2.48
CA ASN A 288 37.78 23.02 1.68
C ASN A 288 37.84 24.24 0.74
N LYS A 289 39.04 24.52 0.21
CA LYS A 289 39.27 25.66 -0.69
C LYS A 289 38.54 25.56 -2.03
N ASP A 290 38.22 24.34 -2.45
CA ASP A 290 37.46 24.04 -3.66
C ASP A 290 35.94 24.10 -3.42
N GLY A 291 35.50 24.43 -2.20
CA GLY A 291 34.09 24.48 -1.84
C GLY A 291 33.50 23.14 -1.42
N THR A 292 34.25 22.04 -1.46
CA THR A 292 33.81 20.75 -0.91
C THR A 292 33.89 20.74 0.62
N ILE A 293 33.28 19.75 1.25
CA ILE A 293 33.24 19.58 2.70
C ILE A 293 33.95 18.28 3.09
N SER A 294 34.83 18.36 4.07
CA SER A 294 35.35 17.21 4.81
C SER A 294 34.66 17.08 6.17
N LEU A 295 34.43 15.84 6.62
CA LEU A 295 33.81 15.55 7.91
C LEU A 295 34.84 15.02 8.92
N ASP A 296 34.99 15.70 10.05
CA ASP A 296 35.66 15.15 11.23
C ASP A 296 34.71 14.22 11.99
N GLN A 297 34.78 12.93 11.66
CA GLN A 297 33.96 11.88 12.27
C GLN A 297 34.04 11.90 13.81
N LYS A 298 35.18 12.25 14.40
CA LYS A 298 35.35 12.26 15.85
C LYS A 298 34.57 13.39 16.51
N LYS A 299 34.52 14.57 15.88
CA LYS A 299 33.70 15.69 16.35
C LYS A 299 32.21 15.37 16.21
N LEU A 300 31.82 14.75 15.10
CA LEU A 300 30.43 14.30 14.89
C LEU A 300 30.02 13.29 15.98
N ASP A 301 30.86 12.27 16.22
CA ASP A 301 30.63 11.27 17.27
C ASP A 301 30.54 11.91 18.66
N ALA A 302 31.40 12.87 18.97
CA ALA A 302 31.37 13.60 20.23
C ALA A 302 30.11 14.45 20.40
N ALA A 303 29.62 15.09 19.33
CA ALA A 303 28.38 15.87 19.35
C ALA A 303 27.17 14.97 19.63
N PHE A 304 27.06 13.81 18.96
CA PHE A 304 25.98 12.85 19.22
C PHE A 304 26.06 12.21 20.60
N PHE A 305 27.27 11.99 21.13
CA PHE A 305 27.44 11.44 22.47
C PHE A 305 27.07 12.45 23.57
N SER A 306 27.40 13.72 23.37
CA SER A 306 27.19 14.77 24.38
C SER A 306 25.77 15.36 24.35
N SER A 307 25.22 15.62 23.16
CA SER A 307 23.94 16.33 22.99
C SER A 307 23.17 15.85 21.75
N PRO A 308 22.64 14.61 21.72
CA PRO A 308 21.92 14.10 20.54
C PRO A 308 20.65 14.90 20.21
N GLU A 309 19.95 15.42 21.21
CA GLU A 309 18.76 16.27 21.00
C GLU A 309 19.11 17.61 20.34
N ASP A 310 20.25 18.21 20.69
CA ASP A 310 20.69 19.48 20.09
C ASP A 310 21.09 19.28 18.62
N VAL A 311 21.74 18.15 18.31
CA VAL A 311 21.99 17.75 16.91
C VAL A 311 20.67 17.59 16.16
N ALA A 312 19.68 16.91 16.73
CA ALA A 312 18.38 16.74 16.09
C ALA A 312 17.70 18.10 15.83
N LYS A 313 17.66 18.99 16.84
CA LYS A 313 17.09 20.35 16.73
C LYS A 313 17.76 21.19 15.65
N LEU A 314 19.05 21.05 15.41
CA LEU A 314 19.73 21.75 14.31
C LEU A 314 19.06 21.43 12.95
N PHE A 315 18.70 20.16 12.72
CA PHE A 315 18.14 19.72 11.44
C PHE A 315 16.63 19.89 11.34
N ILE A 316 15.88 19.62 12.41
CA ILE A 316 14.41 19.66 12.42
C ILE A 316 13.84 21.00 12.89
N GLY A 317 14.67 21.82 13.56
CA GLY A 317 14.24 23.08 14.15
C GLY A 317 13.53 22.91 15.49
N ASP A 318 12.78 23.95 15.87
CA ASP A 318 11.96 24.00 17.07
C ASP A 318 10.58 24.53 16.67
N SER A 319 9.62 23.62 16.52
CA SER A 319 8.25 23.96 16.09
C SER A 319 7.52 24.85 17.10
N ASP A 320 7.80 24.67 18.40
CA ASP A 320 7.16 25.46 19.47
C ASP A 320 7.61 26.93 19.43
N LYS A 321 8.81 27.18 18.91
CA LYS A 321 9.39 28.53 18.72
C LYS A 321 9.34 29.03 17.28
N GLU A 322 8.68 28.31 16.38
CA GLU A 322 8.62 28.61 14.94
C GLU A 322 10.00 28.74 14.26
N ILE A 323 10.99 27.99 14.75
CA ILE A 323 12.36 28.01 14.23
C ILE A 323 12.50 26.87 13.22
N LYS A 324 12.79 27.22 11.97
CA LYS A 324 13.07 26.24 10.92
C LYS A 324 14.44 25.60 11.12
N GLY A 325 14.50 24.27 10.98
CA GLY A 325 15.77 23.54 10.96
C GLY A 325 16.51 23.67 9.65
N LEU A 326 17.78 23.26 9.64
CA LEU A 326 18.60 23.24 8.42
C LEU A 326 17.99 22.37 7.32
N GLY A 327 17.31 21.27 7.67
CA GLY A 327 16.64 20.41 6.70
C GLY A 327 15.56 21.16 5.92
N ASP A 328 14.72 21.93 6.62
CA ASP A 328 13.68 22.75 6.00
C ASP A 328 14.26 23.89 5.17
N ILE A 329 15.28 24.58 5.71
CA ILE A 329 15.95 25.68 5.01
C ILE A 329 16.56 25.20 3.69
N LEU A 330 17.28 24.07 3.74
CA LEU A 330 17.89 23.45 2.56
C LEU A 330 16.81 23.01 1.56
N ASN A 331 15.79 22.30 2.02
CA ASN A 331 14.71 21.80 1.18
C ASN A 331 13.94 22.94 0.50
N ASP A 332 13.59 24.00 1.24
CA ASP A 332 12.89 25.16 0.70
C ASP A 332 13.71 25.85 -0.40
N LYS A 333 15.01 26.02 -0.18
CA LYS A 333 15.91 26.65 -1.17
C LYS A 333 16.07 25.79 -2.42
N LEU A 334 16.32 24.49 -2.26
CA LEU A 334 16.43 23.55 -3.39
C LEU A 334 15.13 23.47 -4.18
N LYS A 335 13.98 23.49 -3.51
CA LYS A 335 12.66 23.53 -4.14
C LYS A 335 12.39 24.84 -4.86
N GLU A 336 12.92 25.96 -4.38
CA GLU A 336 12.87 27.24 -5.09
C GLU A 336 13.69 27.22 -6.39
N MET A 337 14.87 26.59 -6.37
CA MET A 337 15.72 26.47 -7.55
C MET A 337 15.15 25.50 -8.60
N THR A 338 14.58 24.38 -8.16
CA THR A 338 14.20 23.24 -9.03
C THR A 338 12.73 23.21 -9.45
N ARG A 339 11.86 24.07 -8.88
CA ARG A 339 10.45 24.14 -9.32
C ARG A 339 10.33 24.51 -10.80
N SER A 340 9.14 24.28 -11.36
CA SER A 340 8.83 24.60 -12.77
C SER A 340 9.01 26.08 -13.14
N THR A 341 8.88 26.99 -12.18
CA THR A 341 9.16 28.43 -12.36
C THR A 341 10.50 28.86 -11.78
N GLY A 342 11.34 27.90 -11.40
CA GLY A 342 12.62 28.11 -10.75
C GLY A 342 13.72 28.49 -11.74
N LEU A 343 14.87 28.86 -11.18
CA LEU A 343 16.01 29.38 -11.93
C LEU A 343 16.51 28.39 -12.99
N ILE A 344 16.60 27.10 -12.63
CA ILE A 344 17.10 26.05 -13.53
C ILE A 344 16.18 25.87 -14.75
N ASN A 345 14.86 25.88 -14.53
CA ASN A 345 13.93 25.76 -15.65
C ASN A 345 13.94 27.03 -16.52
N GLY A 346 14.13 28.20 -15.91
CA GLY A 346 14.31 29.46 -16.64
C GLY A 346 15.48 29.43 -17.63
N GLU A 347 16.63 28.90 -17.20
CA GLU A 347 17.79 28.72 -18.08
C GLU A 347 17.54 27.71 -19.20
N LYS A 348 16.86 26.60 -18.88
CA LYS A 348 16.49 25.60 -19.88
C LYS A 348 15.61 26.21 -20.97
N THR A 349 14.54 26.92 -20.58
CA THR A 349 13.67 27.61 -21.53
C THR A 349 14.40 28.70 -22.32
N ALA A 350 15.34 29.42 -21.70
CA ALA A 350 16.15 30.42 -22.40
C ALA A 350 17.07 29.78 -23.45
N ALA A 351 17.68 28.64 -23.13
CA ALA A 351 18.51 27.86 -24.03
C ALA A 351 17.69 27.27 -25.19
N GLU A 352 16.52 26.67 -24.92
CA GLU A 352 15.57 26.18 -25.93
C GLU A 352 15.15 27.32 -26.87
N GLY A 353 14.75 28.48 -26.33
CA GLY A 353 14.39 29.63 -27.15
C GLY A 353 15.57 30.18 -27.98
N LYS A 354 16.82 30.03 -27.51
CA LYS A 354 18.02 30.37 -28.31
C LYS A 354 18.20 29.39 -29.45
N ILE A 355 18.00 28.09 -29.22
CA ILE A 355 18.03 27.06 -30.25
C ILE A 355 17.00 27.38 -31.33
N ASP A 356 15.75 27.69 -30.96
CA ASP A 356 14.69 28.01 -31.91
C ASP A 356 15.02 29.22 -32.78
N ARG A 357 15.53 30.30 -32.18
CA ARG A 357 15.95 31.51 -32.90
C ARG A 357 17.11 31.25 -33.87
N LEU A 358 18.08 30.43 -33.46
CA LEU A 358 19.21 30.07 -34.30
C LEU A 358 18.75 29.19 -35.48
N THR A 359 17.88 28.22 -35.23
CA THR A 359 17.29 27.36 -36.28
C THR A 359 16.57 28.21 -37.33
N ALA A 360 15.71 29.15 -36.92
CA ALA A 360 15.02 30.05 -37.86
C ALA A 360 15.99 30.96 -38.64
N SER A 361 17.09 31.40 -38.00
CA SER A 361 18.12 32.20 -38.66
C SER A 361 18.91 31.40 -39.69
N ILE A 362 19.15 30.11 -39.44
CA ILE A 362 19.83 29.22 -40.38
C ILE A 362 18.94 29.01 -41.60
N GLU A 363 17.67 28.67 -41.41
CA GLU A 363 16.70 28.47 -42.49
C GLU A 363 16.59 29.72 -43.39
N THR A 364 16.48 30.91 -42.78
CA THR A 364 16.43 32.18 -43.53
C THR A 364 17.73 32.44 -44.30
N ALA A 365 18.89 32.07 -43.75
CA ALA A 365 20.18 32.24 -44.42
C ALA A 365 20.35 31.26 -45.59
N GLU A 366 19.87 30.03 -45.44
CA GLU A 366 19.84 29.00 -46.50
C GLU A 366 18.95 29.46 -47.65
N GLU A 367 17.73 29.95 -47.39
CA GLU A 367 16.85 30.49 -48.45
C GLU A 367 17.51 31.64 -49.23
N ARG A 368 18.27 32.50 -48.54
CA ARG A 368 18.98 33.62 -49.18
C ARG A 368 20.14 33.13 -50.05
N LEU A 369 20.84 32.08 -49.61
CA LEU A 369 21.90 31.44 -50.40
C LEU A 369 21.30 30.79 -51.65
N ASP A 370 20.19 30.06 -51.52
CA ASP A 370 19.52 29.41 -52.64
C ASP A 370 19.04 30.40 -53.69
N ARG A 371 18.35 31.48 -53.28
CA ARG A 371 17.95 32.56 -54.20
C ARG A 371 19.14 33.19 -54.92
N ARG A 372 20.28 33.32 -54.24
CA ARG A 372 21.50 33.87 -54.86
C ARG A 372 22.07 32.90 -55.90
N TYR A 373 22.09 31.60 -55.61
CA TYR A 373 22.51 30.57 -56.57
C TYR A 373 21.59 30.52 -57.79
N GLU A 374 20.27 30.60 -57.60
CA GLU A 374 19.30 30.68 -58.70
C GLU A 374 19.52 31.89 -59.59
N LEU A 375 19.72 33.07 -59.00
CA LEU A 375 20.01 34.30 -59.74
C LEU A 375 21.33 34.19 -60.52
N MET A 376 22.38 33.64 -59.91
CA MET A 376 23.64 33.38 -60.59
C MET A 376 23.46 32.39 -61.74
N ALA A 377 22.73 31.30 -61.55
CA ALA A 377 22.43 30.33 -62.60
C ALA A 377 21.70 30.99 -63.78
N GLN A 378 20.70 31.84 -63.52
CA GLN A 378 20.02 32.61 -64.56
C GLN A 378 20.97 33.57 -65.29
N GLN A 379 21.89 34.22 -64.58
CA GLN A 379 22.90 35.08 -65.19
C GLN A 379 23.86 34.30 -66.08
N PHE A 380 24.30 33.10 -65.66
CA PHE A 380 25.13 32.21 -66.49
C PHE A 380 24.40 31.77 -67.76
N VAL A 381 23.14 31.35 -67.66
CA VAL A 381 22.33 30.99 -68.84
C VAL A 381 22.18 32.18 -69.80
N ARG A 382 21.96 33.39 -69.28
CA ARG A 382 21.91 34.61 -70.10
C ARG A 382 23.25 34.95 -70.75
N LEU A 383 24.35 34.76 -70.02
CA LEU A 383 25.69 34.97 -70.54
C LEU A 383 25.99 33.96 -71.66
N ASP A 384 25.63 32.69 -71.49
CA ASP A 384 25.77 31.65 -72.51
C ASP A 384 24.96 31.99 -73.77
N ALA A 385 23.72 32.46 -73.61
CA ALA A 385 22.90 32.92 -74.73
C ALA A 385 23.49 34.16 -75.43
N PHE A 386 24.06 35.09 -74.66
CA PHE A 386 24.74 36.27 -75.18
C PHE A 386 26.01 35.89 -75.95
N ILE A 387 26.85 35.00 -75.40
CA ILE A 387 28.03 34.44 -76.08
C ILE A 387 27.61 33.73 -77.36
N GLY A 388 26.55 32.92 -77.32
CA GLY A 388 25.98 32.26 -78.51
C GLY A 388 25.58 33.26 -79.60
N THR A 389 24.95 34.37 -79.21
CA THR A 389 24.58 35.48 -80.11
C THR A 389 25.82 36.18 -80.67
N MET A 390 26.82 36.48 -79.84
CA MET A 390 28.08 37.08 -80.29
C MET A 390 28.83 36.17 -81.25
N ASN A 391 28.85 34.86 -81.00
CA ASN A 391 29.44 33.87 -81.91
C ASN A 391 28.68 33.84 -83.24
N ALA A 392 27.35 33.87 -83.23
CA ALA A 392 26.55 33.96 -84.45
C ALA A 392 26.81 35.26 -85.23
N GLN A 393 26.94 36.40 -84.53
CA GLN A 393 27.30 37.68 -85.14
C GLN A 393 28.72 37.67 -85.71
N SER A 394 29.69 37.09 -84.99
CA SER A 394 31.05 36.90 -85.47
C SER A 394 31.05 36.05 -86.75
N ASN A 395 30.34 34.93 -86.75
CA ASN A 395 30.22 34.06 -87.91
C ASN A 395 29.55 34.78 -89.10
N TYR A 396 28.54 35.62 -88.86
CA TYR A 396 27.90 36.44 -89.89
C TYR A 396 28.87 37.47 -90.48
N LEU A 397 29.62 38.19 -89.63
CA LEU A 397 30.65 39.15 -90.07
C LEU A 397 31.76 38.44 -90.85
N THR A 398 32.23 37.28 -90.39
CA THR A 398 33.20 36.45 -91.12
C THR A 398 32.63 36.03 -92.48
N SER A 399 31.40 35.53 -92.53
CA SER A 399 30.74 35.13 -93.79
C SER A 399 30.58 36.31 -94.75
N MET A 400 30.29 37.50 -94.24
CA MET A 400 30.17 38.73 -95.02
C MET A 400 31.53 39.19 -95.55
N ILE A 401 32.59 39.12 -94.75
CA ILE A 401 33.96 39.42 -95.17
C ILE A 401 34.40 38.42 -96.25
N ASP A 402 34.13 37.13 -96.08
CA ASP A 402 34.44 36.09 -97.07
C ASP A 402 33.65 36.31 -98.38
N ALA A 403 32.38 36.72 -98.29
CA ALA A 403 31.58 37.11 -99.46
C ALA A 403 32.15 38.36 -100.16
N PHE A 404 32.61 39.38 -99.43
CA PHE A 404 33.29 40.54 -100.02
C PHE A 404 34.61 40.17 -100.69
N ASN A 405 35.42 39.31 -100.07
CA ASN A 405 36.69 38.86 -100.62
C ASN A 405 36.51 38.02 -101.89
N THR A 406 35.48 37.17 -101.95
CA THR A 406 35.15 36.40 -103.17
C THR A 406 34.56 37.27 -104.28
N THR A 407 33.91 38.39 -103.95
CA THR A 407 33.39 39.35 -104.95
C THR A 407 34.47 40.25 -105.54
N GLN A 408 35.59 40.50 -104.83
CA GLN A 408 36.76 41.21 -105.38
C GLN A 408 37.68 40.32 -106.26
N GLN A 409 37.45 39.01 -106.34
CA GLN A 409 38.21 38.09 -107.20
C GLN A 409 37.52 37.74 -108.54
N LYS A 410 36.47 38.46 -108.91
CA LYS A 410 35.90 38.49 -110.28
C LYS A 410 36.02 39.88 -110.85
#